data_AF-A0A6I1L1G4-F1
#
_entry.id   AF-A0A6I1L1G4-F1
#
_cell.length_a   1.000
_cell.length_b   1.000
_cell.length_c   1.000
_cell.angle_alpha   90.00
_cell.angle_beta   90.00
_cell.angle_gamma   90.00
#
_symmetry.space_group_name_H-M   'P 1'
#
loop_
_entity.id
_entity.type
_entity.pdbx_description
1 polymer ?
#
loop_
_entity_poly.entity_id
_entity_poly.type
_entity_poly.pdbx_seq_one_letter_code
_entity_poly.pdbx_strand_id
1 'polypeptide(L)'
;MARITAPLTDTACRTAKPREREYKLFDGDGLYLLVQPNGRKGWRLRYVKPDGREGLTALGSYPVVGLGDARRKRFEIKQQLANGIDPIQSKQQAKTQAVINGRTFESVALDWHASMVPKWAPGHAKTVLSRLKTHVFPLIGARAIVELDTPHAATGSRDEARHHRRGAQDQELPAKHHA
;
A
#
# COMPACT_ATOMS: atom_id res chain seq x y z
N MET A 1 -9.54 32.78 26.71
CA MET A 1 -10.93 32.64 26.23
C MET A 1 -10.92 31.95 24.88
N ALA A 2 -11.72 30.91 24.67
CA ALA A 2 -11.80 30.22 23.38
C ALA A 2 -12.39 31.16 22.32
N ARG A 3 -11.72 31.32 21.17
CA ARG A 3 -12.27 32.08 20.05
C ARG A 3 -13.45 31.31 19.45
N ILE A 4 -14.67 31.80 19.65
CA ILE A 4 -15.87 31.25 19.02
C ILE A 4 -15.77 31.55 17.52
N THR A 5 -15.66 30.49 16.71
CA THR A 5 -15.64 30.62 15.25
C THR A 5 -17.08 30.52 14.74
N ALA A 6 -17.55 31.55 14.03
CA ALA A 6 -18.85 31.51 13.38
C ALA A 6 -18.83 30.46 12.24
N PRO A 7 -19.83 29.56 12.15
CA PRO A 7 -19.89 28.55 11.10
C PRO A 7 -20.05 29.20 9.73
N LEU A 8 -19.47 28.57 8.69
CA LEU A 8 -19.59 29.07 7.32
C LEU A 8 -21.00 28.84 6.76
N THR A 9 -21.33 29.66 5.77
CA THR A 9 -22.48 29.47 4.89
C THR A 9 -21.99 29.14 3.48
N ASP A 10 -22.81 28.41 2.71
CA ASP A 10 -22.43 28.08 1.32
C ASP A 10 -22.21 29.33 0.47
N THR A 11 -23.01 30.38 0.70
CA THR A 11 -22.84 31.68 0.05
C THR A 11 -21.46 32.27 0.33
N ALA A 12 -20.97 32.23 1.59
CA ALA A 12 -19.63 32.71 1.92
C ALA A 12 -18.53 31.90 1.23
N CYS A 13 -18.71 30.59 1.07
CA CYS A 13 -17.77 29.73 0.32
C CYS A 13 -17.76 30.08 -1.18
N ARG A 14 -18.94 30.31 -1.77
CA ARG A 14 -19.11 30.65 -3.18
C ARG A 14 -18.51 32.01 -3.51
N THR A 15 -18.81 33.04 -2.71
CA THR A 15 -18.40 34.43 -2.95
C THR A 15 -16.94 34.72 -2.58
N ALA A 16 -16.26 33.79 -1.89
CA ALA A 16 -14.85 33.92 -1.55
C ALA A 16 -13.97 34.13 -2.80
N LYS A 17 -13.33 35.30 -2.90
CA LYS A 17 -12.47 35.66 -4.03
C LYS A 17 -11.00 35.32 -3.75
N PRO A 18 -10.23 34.91 -4.77
CA PRO A 18 -8.78 34.74 -4.64
C PRO A 18 -8.12 36.06 -4.18
N ARG A 19 -7.03 35.95 -3.43
CA ARG A 19 -6.19 37.08 -2.99
C ARG A 19 -4.74 36.81 -3.40
N GLU A 20 -3.86 37.80 -3.22
CA GLU A 20 -2.41 37.63 -3.49
C GLU A 20 -1.79 36.47 -2.71
N ARG A 21 -2.30 36.18 -1.52
CA ARG A 21 -1.87 35.07 -0.66
C ARG A 21 -3.04 34.16 -0.31
N GLU A 22 -2.73 32.88 -0.10
CA GLU A 22 -3.73 31.94 0.38
C GLU A 22 -4.30 32.36 1.74
N TYR A 23 -5.58 32.12 1.94
CA TYR A 23 -6.25 32.44 3.20
C TYR A 23 -7.29 31.38 3.57
N LYS A 24 -7.64 31.36 4.85
CA LYS A 24 -8.49 30.34 5.46
C LYS A 24 -9.82 30.94 5.89
N LEU A 25 -10.91 30.30 5.48
CA LEU A 25 -12.25 30.56 6.00
C LEU A 25 -12.61 29.43 6.95
N PHE A 26 -12.71 29.71 8.24
CA PHE A 26 -12.94 28.68 9.25
C PHE A 26 -14.43 28.39 9.41
N ASP A 27 -14.78 27.10 9.44
CA ASP A 27 -16.13 26.60 9.76
C ASP A 27 -16.27 26.19 11.24
N GLY A 28 -15.15 26.13 11.96
CA GLY A 28 -15.07 25.62 13.33
C GLY A 28 -14.61 24.16 13.38
N ASP A 29 -14.26 23.69 14.58
CA ASP A 29 -13.83 22.31 14.81
C ASP A 29 -12.62 21.87 13.97
N GLY A 30 -11.72 22.82 13.66
CA GLY A 30 -10.55 22.59 12.83
C GLY A 30 -10.85 22.49 11.32
N LEU A 31 -12.11 22.55 10.89
CA LEU A 31 -12.50 22.60 9.48
C LEU A 31 -12.39 24.02 8.94
N TYR A 32 -11.79 24.15 7.76
CA TYR A 32 -11.71 25.40 7.04
C TYR A 32 -11.64 25.18 5.52
N LEU A 33 -12.10 26.18 4.77
CA LEU A 33 -11.89 26.29 3.34
C LEU A 33 -10.60 27.08 3.09
N LEU A 34 -9.64 26.45 2.42
CA LEU A 34 -8.43 27.12 1.92
C LEU A 34 -8.72 27.70 0.54
N VAL A 35 -8.57 29.00 0.39
CA VAL A 35 -8.70 29.70 -0.89
C VAL A 35 -7.31 30.07 -1.37
N GLN A 36 -6.92 29.53 -2.52
CA GLN A 36 -5.61 29.77 -3.13
C GLN A 36 -5.63 31.00 -4.05
N PRO A 37 -4.48 31.66 -4.29
CA PRO A 37 -4.38 32.79 -5.22
C PRO A 37 -4.81 32.45 -6.65
N ASN A 38 -4.63 31.20 -7.07
CA ASN A 38 -5.08 30.67 -8.38
C ASN A 38 -6.61 30.43 -8.45
N GLY A 39 -7.35 30.75 -7.39
CA GLY A 39 -8.80 30.58 -7.27
C GLY A 39 -9.30 29.18 -6.97
N ARG A 40 -8.41 28.20 -6.81
CA ARG A 40 -8.78 26.87 -6.30
C ARG A 40 -9.18 26.99 -4.83
N LYS A 41 -10.24 26.27 -4.48
CA LYS A 41 -10.78 26.20 -3.12
C LYS A 41 -10.77 24.76 -2.65
N GLY A 42 -10.28 24.50 -1.45
CA GLY A 42 -10.17 23.14 -0.93
C GLY A 42 -10.46 23.05 0.56
N TRP A 43 -11.22 22.03 0.94
CA TRP A 43 -11.54 21.74 2.33
C TRP A 43 -10.36 21.08 3.03
N ARG A 44 -10.01 21.62 4.19
CA ARG A 44 -8.93 21.15 5.05
C ARG A 44 -9.45 20.97 6.47
N LEU A 45 -8.96 19.94 7.14
CA LEU A 45 -9.26 19.66 8.53
C LEU A 45 -7.97 19.54 9.33
N ARG A 46 -7.78 20.41 10.32
CA ARG A 46 -6.77 20.28 11.35
C ARG A 46 -7.34 19.45 12.50
N TYR A 47 -6.59 18.47 12.98
CA TYR A 47 -7.01 17.58 14.06
C TYR A 47 -5.80 17.20 14.92
N VAL A 48 -6.04 16.57 16.07
CA VAL A 48 -5.00 15.97 16.91
C VAL A 48 -5.05 14.46 16.70
N LYS A 49 -3.89 13.87 16.40
CA LYS A 49 -3.73 12.43 16.21
C LYS A 49 -3.80 11.70 17.56
N PRO A 50 -4.02 10.38 17.55
CA PRO A 50 -3.98 9.57 18.77
C PRO A 50 -2.66 9.68 19.55
N ASP A 51 -1.55 9.97 18.86
CA ASP A 51 -0.23 10.20 19.46
C ASP A 51 -0.01 11.63 20.02
N GLY A 52 -1.06 12.45 20.05
CA GLY A 52 -1.02 13.84 20.54
C GLY A 52 -0.45 14.86 19.56
N ARG A 53 0.08 14.45 18.40
CA ARG A 53 0.61 15.38 17.40
C ARG A 53 -0.50 16.00 16.57
N GLU A 54 -0.24 17.18 16.03
CA GLU A 54 -1.18 17.80 15.09
C GLU A 54 -1.15 17.12 13.72
N GLY A 55 -2.33 16.90 13.16
CA GLY A 55 -2.57 16.39 11.82
C GLY A 55 -3.29 17.40 10.95
N LEU A 56 -3.04 17.33 9.64
CA LEU A 56 -3.75 18.09 8.62
C LEU A 56 -4.16 17.15 7.49
N THR A 57 -5.44 17.14 7.15
CA THR A 57 -5.96 16.33 6.03
C THR A 57 -6.81 17.15 5.07
N ALA A 58 -6.83 16.75 3.81
CA ALA A 58 -7.65 17.35 2.76
C ALA A 58 -8.92 16.53 2.54
N LEU A 59 -10.08 17.19 2.57
CA LEU A 59 -11.39 16.54 2.44
C LEU A 59 -11.94 16.59 1.00
N GLY A 60 -11.33 17.41 0.15
CA GLY A 60 -11.65 17.54 -1.27
C GLY A 60 -11.67 19.00 -1.74
N SER A 61 -11.86 19.18 -3.04
CA SER A 61 -11.95 20.51 -3.67
C SER A 61 -13.39 21.00 -3.67
N TYR A 62 -13.60 22.29 -3.43
CA TYR A 62 -14.88 22.95 -3.66
C TYR A 62 -14.94 23.41 -5.14
N PRO A 63 -16.09 23.31 -5.83
CA PRO A 63 -17.42 22.94 -5.33
C PRO A 63 -17.74 21.43 -5.35
N VAL A 64 -16.84 20.57 -5.87
CA VAL A 64 -17.07 19.11 -5.97
C VAL A 64 -17.46 18.49 -4.62
N VAL A 65 -16.83 18.96 -3.54
CA VAL A 65 -17.24 18.67 -2.16
C VAL A 65 -17.89 19.94 -1.60
N GLY A 66 -19.19 19.88 -1.33
CA GLY A 66 -19.94 20.97 -0.73
C GLY A 66 -19.64 21.16 0.77
N LEU A 67 -20.14 22.25 1.36
CA LEU A 67 -19.97 22.51 2.80
C LEU A 67 -20.60 21.40 3.66
N GLY A 68 -21.79 20.92 3.30
CA GLY A 68 -22.45 19.82 4.02
C GLY A 68 -21.62 18.53 4.00
N ASP A 69 -21.10 18.16 2.83
CA ASP A 69 -20.24 16.98 2.68
C ASP A 69 -18.93 17.13 3.47
N ALA A 70 -18.34 18.33 3.47
CA ALA A 70 -17.14 18.62 4.25
C ALA A 70 -17.38 18.44 5.76
N ARG A 71 -18.55 18.88 6.26
CA ARG A 71 -18.96 18.67 7.66
C ARG A 71 -19.20 17.19 7.99
N ARG A 72 -19.81 16.42 7.09
CA ARG A 72 -19.97 14.95 7.27
C ARG A 72 -18.60 14.26 7.34
N LYS A 73 -17.70 14.53 6.40
CA LYS A 73 -16.33 13.98 6.40
C LYS A 73 -15.55 14.37 7.66
N ARG A 74 -15.72 15.59 8.17
CA ARG A 74 -15.15 16.00 9.46
C ARG A 74 -15.64 15.11 10.60
N PHE A 75 -16.94 14.85 10.66
CA PHE A 75 -17.53 14.01 11.68
C PHE A 75 -17.02 12.56 11.61
N GLU A 76 -16.94 11.98 10.41
CA GLU A 76 -16.35 10.66 10.18
C GLU A 76 -14.91 10.57 10.70
N ILE A 77 -14.08 11.57 10.38
CA ILE A 77 -12.69 11.61 10.84
C ILE A 77 -12.60 11.75 12.36
N LYS A 78 -13.43 12.61 12.97
CA LYS A 78 -13.47 12.74 14.43
C LYS A 78 -13.88 11.44 15.12
N GLN A 79 -14.82 10.68 14.55
CA GLN A 79 -15.18 9.35 15.06
C GLN A 79 -14.01 8.37 14.95
N GLN A 80 -13.30 8.34 13.82
CA GLN A 80 -12.10 7.50 13.67
C GLN A 80 -11.03 7.83 14.72
N LEU A 81 -10.79 9.12 14.95
CA LEU A 81 -9.84 9.57 15.97
C LEU A 81 -10.27 9.20 17.38
N ALA A 82 -11.57 9.28 17.69
CA ALA A 82 -12.12 8.83 18.97
C ALA A 82 -11.92 7.33 19.20
N ASN A 83 -11.89 6.55 18.11
CA ASN A 83 -11.57 5.12 18.13
C ASN A 83 -10.05 4.83 18.06
N GLY A 84 -9.19 5.84 18.15
CA GLY A 84 -7.73 5.69 18.10
C GLY A 84 -7.14 5.43 16.71
N ILE A 85 -7.91 5.64 15.63
CA ILE A 85 -7.49 5.38 14.25
C ILE A 85 -6.97 6.68 13.61
N ASP A 86 -5.73 6.70 13.10
CA ASP A 86 -5.24 7.83 12.30
C ASP A 86 -5.82 7.76 10.87
N PRO A 87 -6.64 8.75 10.44
CA PRO A 87 -7.30 8.76 9.13
C PRO A 87 -6.30 8.78 7.95
N ILE A 88 -5.10 9.34 8.12
CA ILE A 88 -4.07 9.32 7.06
C ILE A 88 -3.53 7.91 6.87
N GLN A 89 -3.25 7.20 7.97
CA GLN A 89 -2.77 5.83 7.90
C GLN A 89 -3.83 4.91 7.32
N SER A 90 -5.09 5.03 7.75
CA SER A 90 -6.19 4.24 7.20
C SER A 90 -6.36 4.47 5.69
N LYS A 91 -6.31 5.72 5.22
CA LYS A 91 -6.41 6.01 3.77
C LYS A 91 -5.21 5.47 2.98
N GLN A 92 -4.01 5.54 3.55
CA GLN A 92 -2.81 5.01 2.91
C GLN A 92 -2.87 3.48 2.85
N GLN A 93 -3.28 2.82 3.93
CA GLN A 93 -3.50 1.37 3.98
C GLN A 93 -4.55 0.94 2.97
N ALA A 94 -5.69 1.63 2.88
CA ALA A 94 -6.73 1.31 1.90
C ALA A 94 -6.24 1.46 0.45
N LYS A 95 -5.42 2.48 0.14
CA LYS A 95 -4.80 2.64 -1.18
C LYS A 95 -3.79 1.53 -1.47
N THR A 96 -2.91 1.22 -0.52
CA THR A 96 -1.95 0.12 -0.64
C THR A 96 -2.70 -1.19 -0.85
N GLN A 97 -3.75 -1.44 -0.07
CA GLN A 97 -4.58 -2.64 -0.20
C GLN A 97 -5.28 -2.70 -1.57
N ALA A 98 -5.82 -1.59 -2.08
CA ALA A 98 -6.41 -1.57 -3.42
C ALA A 98 -5.39 -1.87 -4.53
N VAL A 99 -4.15 -1.37 -4.39
CA VAL A 99 -3.05 -1.69 -5.33
C VAL A 99 -2.65 -3.16 -5.23
N ILE A 100 -2.58 -3.73 -4.02
CA ILE A 100 -2.18 -5.14 -3.83
C ILE A 100 -3.32 -6.08 -4.25
N ASN A 101 -4.58 -5.76 -3.93
CA ASN A 101 -5.76 -6.55 -4.31
C ASN A 101 -5.94 -6.65 -5.83
N GLY A 102 -5.45 -5.66 -6.59
CA GLY A 102 -5.49 -5.67 -8.05
C GLY A 102 -4.32 -6.41 -8.73
N ARG A 103 -3.35 -6.93 -7.97
CA ARG A 103 -2.15 -7.57 -8.52
C ARG A 103 -2.19 -9.09 -8.37
N THR A 104 -1.93 -9.77 -9.47
CA THR A 104 -1.76 -11.22 -9.53
C THR A 104 -0.30 -11.61 -9.32
N PHE A 105 -0.04 -12.85 -8.90
CA PHE A 105 1.32 -13.37 -8.76
C PHE A 105 2.14 -13.20 -10.04
N GLU A 106 1.53 -13.49 -11.18
CA GLU A 106 2.19 -13.33 -12.48
C GLU A 106 2.63 -11.88 -12.72
N SER A 107 1.76 -10.89 -12.44
CA SER A 107 2.12 -9.48 -12.61
C SER A 107 3.34 -9.07 -11.78
N VAL A 108 3.41 -9.52 -10.52
CA VAL A 108 4.55 -9.21 -9.64
C VAL A 108 5.80 -9.99 -10.02
N ALA A 109 5.66 -11.25 -10.42
CA ALA A 109 6.78 -12.06 -10.87
C ALA A 109 7.42 -11.50 -12.14
N LEU A 110 6.62 -10.95 -13.06
CA LEU A 110 7.12 -10.26 -14.25
C LEU A 110 7.83 -8.94 -13.92
N ASP A 111 7.27 -8.13 -13.02
CA ASP A 111 7.91 -6.89 -12.57
C ASP A 111 9.24 -7.16 -11.84
N TRP A 112 9.26 -8.18 -10.99
CA TRP A 112 10.48 -8.65 -10.34
C TRP A 112 11.50 -9.14 -11.36
N HIS A 113 11.08 -9.96 -12.33
CA HIS A 113 11.95 -10.44 -13.40
C HIS A 113 12.57 -9.29 -14.17
N ALA A 114 11.77 -8.30 -14.59
CA ALA A 114 12.24 -7.10 -15.28
C ALA A 114 13.26 -6.30 -14.46
N SER A 115 13.09 -6.21 -13.14
CA SER A 115 14.06 -5.54 -12.24
C SER A 115 15.38 -6.30 -12.08
N MET A 116 15.38 -7.62 -12.36
CA MET A 116 16.54 -8.50 -12.24
C MET A 116 17.27 -8.70 -13.57
N VAL A 117 16.61 -8.50 -14.72
CA VAL A 117 17.22 -8.58 -16.05
C VAL A 117 18.54 -7.80 -16.14
N PRO A 118 18.67 -6.55 -15.64
CA PRO A 118 19.94 -5.81 -15.69
C PRO A 118 21.05 -6.40 -14.83
N LYS A 119 20.71 -7.24 -13.83
CA LYS A 119 21.64 -7.83 -12.86
C LYS A 119 22.07 -9.25 -13.23
N TRP A 120 21.38 -9.89 -14.18
CA TRP A 120 21.61 -11.26 -14.55
C TRP A 120 22.21 -11.39 -15.95
N ALA A 121 22.98 -12.46 -16.16
CA ALA A 121 23.37 -12.86 -17.49
C ALA A 121 22.11 -13.11 -18.36
N PRO A 122 22.10 -12.70 -19.64
CA PRO A 122 20.91 -12.81 -20.50
C PRO A 122 20.30 -14.21 -20.58
N GLY A 123 21.14 -15.26 -20.56
CA GLY A 123 20.70 -16.66 -20.54
C GLY A 123 20.01 -17.07 -19.23
N HIS A 124 20.48 -16.56 -18.10
CA HIS A 124 19.87 -16.82 -16.79
C HIS A 124 18.48 -16.17 -16.69
N ALA A 125 18.36 -14.91 -17.10
CA ALA A 125 17.07 -14.22 -17.13
C ALA A 125 16.04 -14.94 -18.00
N LYS A 126 16.41 -15.40 -19.21
CA LYS A 126 15.52 -16.19 -20.07
C LYS A 126 15.10 -17.51 -19.43
N THR A 127 16.04 -18.20 -18.79
CA THR A 127 15.78 -19.49 -18.13
C THR A 127 14.79 -19.33 -16.97
N VAL A 128 14.99 -18.31 -16.13
CA VAL A 128 14.10 -18.00 -15.00
C VAL A 128 12.68 -17.69 -15.50
N LEU A 129 12.54 -16.85 -16.52
CA LEU A 129 11.22 -16.53 -17.08
C LEU A 129 10.53 -17.75 -17.69
N SER A 130 11.28 -18.59 -18.42
CA SER A 130 10.75 -19.82 -19.01
C SER A 130 10.20 -20.76 -17.93
N ARG A 131 10.95 -20.97 -16.84
CA ARG A 131 10.51 -21.81 -15.73
C ARG A 131 9.25 -21.26 -15.04
N LEU A 132 9.19 -19.94 -14.84
CA LEU A 132 8.00 -19.29 -14.29
C LEU A 132 6.77 -19.51 -15.18
N LYS A 133 6.90 -19.29 -16.50
CA LYS A 133 5.81 -19.49 -17.46
C LYS A 133 5.35 -20.93 -17.59
N THR A 134 6.28 -21.89 -17.55
CA THR A 134 5.97 -23.30 -17.78
C THR A 134 5.41 -23.97 -16.52
N HIS A 135 5.95 -23.65 -15.34
CA HIS A 135 5.66 -24.43 -14.13
C HIS A 135 4.88 -23.67 -13.06
N VAL A 136 4.96 -22.33 -13.02
CA VAL A 136 4.44 -21.56 -11.88
C VAL A 136 3.17 -20.79 -12.27
N PHE A 137 3.19 -20.05 -13.38
CA PHE A 137 2.05 -19.26 -13.83
C PHE A 137 0.78 -20.10 -14.10
N PRO A 138 0.86 -21.31 -14.67
CA PRO A 138 -0.34 -22.14 -14.85
C PRO A 138 -1.01 -22.54 -13.52
N LEU A 139 -0.26 -22.60 -12.42
CA LEU A 139 -0.76 -23.06 -11.12
C LEU A 139 -1.27 -21.91 -10.25
N ILE A 140 -0.51 -20.80 -10.19
CA ILE A 140 -0.78 -19.70 -9.26
C ILE A 140 -0.72 -18.30 -9.91
N GLY A 141 -0.44 -18.21 -11.21
CA GLY A 141 -0.18 -16.93 -11.89
C GLY A 141 -1.35 -15.95 -11.82
N ALA A 142 -2.58 -16.43 -11.99
CA ALA A 142 -3.80 -15.63 -11.94
C ALA A 142 -4.29 -15.34 -10.50
N ARG A 143 -3.72 -15.96 -9.47
CA ARG A 143 -4.16 -15.76 -8.08
C ARG A 143 -3.75 -14.37 -7.59
N ALA A 144 -4.66 -13.73 -6.85
CA ALA A 144 -4.36 -12.46 -6.20
C ALA A 144 -3.29 -12.70 -5.13
N ILE A 145 -2.30 -11.81 -5.05
CA ILE A 145 -1.17 -12.01 -4.12
C ILE A 145 -1.61 -11.99 -2.66
N VAL A 146 -2.69 -11.28 -2.36
CA VAL A 146 -3.29 -11.23 -1.02
C VAL A 146 -3.91 -12.57 -0.58
N GLU A 147 -4.21 -13.45 -1.53
CA GLU A 147 -4.74 -14.80 -1.25
C GLU A 147 -3.61 -15.84 -1.16
N LEU A 148 -2.39 -15.47 -1.58
CA LEU A 148 -1.21 -16.30 -1.43
C LEU A 148 -0.66 -16.09 -0.02
N ASP A 149 -1.32 -16.73 0.94
CA ASP A 149 -0.72 -16.97 2.24
C ASP A 149 0.50 -17.89 2.06
N THR A 150 1.45 -17.85 2.99
CA THR A 150 2.58 -18.79 3.00
C THR A 150 2.28 -19.84 4.07
N PRO A 151 1.51 -20.93 3.79
CA PRO A 151 1.35 -21.95 4.79
C PRO A 151 2.68 -22.71 4.82
N HIS A 152 3.44 -22.58 5.92
CA HIS A 152 4.54 -23.46 6.31
C HIS A 152 5.91 -23.28 5.60
N ALA A 153 6.57 -22.14 5.76
CA ALA A 153 8.03 -22.04 5.53
C ALA A 153 8.89 -22.74 6.62
N ALA A 154 8.28 -23.42 7.59
CA ALA A 154 8.97 -24.26 8.56
C ALA A 154 8.07 -25.42 8.98
N THR A 155 8.20 -26.59 8.34
CA THR A 155 8.11 -27.94 8.94
C THR A 155 8.16 -28.99 7.82
N GLY A 156 9.15 -29.88 7.87
CA GLY A 156 9.02 -31.26 7.39
C GLY A 156 9.23 -31.54 5.90
N SER A 157 10.49 -31.67 5.47
CA SER A 157 10.86 -32.60 4.39
C SER A 157 12.13 -33.35 4.77
N ARG A 158 12.00 -34.19 5.79
CA ARG A 158 12.93 -35.27 6.12
C ARG A 158 12.07 -36.45 6.54
N ASP A 159 11.53 -37.16 5.56
CA ASP A 159 11.55 -38.63 5.56
C ASP A 159 10.88 -39.23 4.34
N GLU A 160 11.28 -40.47 4.08
CA GLU A 160 10.84 -41.46 3.11
C GLU A 160 11.40 -41.38 1.67
N ALA A 161 11.84 -42.47 1.04
CA ALA A 161 12.26 -43.78 1.50
C ALA A 161 12.98 -44.49 0.33
N ARG A 162 14.04 -45.18 0.71
CA ARG A 162 14.72 -46.33 0.13
C ARG A 162 13.84 -47.26 -0.76
N HIS A 163 14.30 -47.60 -1.98
CA HIS A 163 14.61 -48.95 -2.53
C HIS A 163 14.27 -49.20 -4.02
N HIS A 164 15.24 -49.88 -4.67
CA HIS A 164 15.29 -50.59 -5.98
C HIS A 164 16.12 -49.85 -7.06
N ARG A 165 17.12 -50.44 -7.74
CA ARG A 165 17.61 -51.83 -7.85
C ARG A 165 18.99 -51.85 -8.56
N ARG A 166 19.93 -52.66 -8.04
CA ARG A 166 21.04 -53.46 -8.64
C ARG A 166 21.81 -53.04 -9.93
N GLY A 167 23.14 -53.24 -9.86
CA GLY A 167 24.05 -53.66 -10.95
C GLY A 167 25.40 -52.90 -10.89
N ALA A 168 26.44 -53.43 -10.24
CA ALA A 168 27.60 -54.12 -10.87
C ALA A 168 28.47 -53.13 -11.72
N GLN A 169 29.75 -52.85 -11.49
CA GLN A 169 30.91 -53.72 -11.24
C GLN A 169 32.15 -52.91 -10.77
N ASP A 170 33.03 -53.60 -10.04
CA ASP A 170 34.50 -53.58 -10.01
C ASP A 170 35.28 -52.26 -9.79
N GLN A 171 36.01 -52.13 -8.67
CA GLN A 171 37.36 -52.71 -8.54
C GLN A 171 37.95 -52.41 -7.13
N GLU A 172 38.42 -53.48 -6.48
CA GLU A 172 39.07 -53.50 -5.16
C GLU A 172 40.58 -53.20 -5.26
N LEU A 173 41.07 -52.48 -4.22
CA LEU A 173 42.39 -52.58 -3.56
C LEU A 173 43.66 -51.97 -4.23
N PRO A 174 44.74 -51.66 -3.45
CA PRO A 174 44.84 -51.52 -1.98
C PRO A 174 45.62 -50.28 -1.49
N ALA A 175 45.52 -50.07 -0.17
CA ALA A 175 46.40 -49.25 0.65
C ALA A 175 47.89 -49.62 0.51
N LYS A 176 48.76 -48.61 0.61
CA LYS A 176 50.17 -48.79 1.00
C LYS A 176 50.48 -47.88 2.18
N HIS A 177 50.69 -48.51 3.33
CA HIS A 177 51.54 -47.99 4.40
C HIS A 177 53.00 -47.97 3.92
N HIS A 178 53.72 -46.92 4.28
CA HIS A 178 55.16 -46.84 4.58
C HIS A 178 55.40 -45.38 4.99
N ALA A 179 56.18 -45.01 5.98
CA ALA A 179 56.85 -45.64 7.10
C ALA A 179 57.17 -44.49 8.07
#